data_AF-A0A3B8YRM9-F1
#
_entry.id   AF-A0A3B8YRM9-F1
#
_cell.length_a   1.000
_cell.length_b   1.000
_cell.length_c   1.000
_cell.angle_alpha   90.00
_cell.angle_beta   90.00
_cell.angle_gamma   90.00
#
_symmetry.space_group_name_H-M   'P 1'
#
loop_
_entity.id
_entity.type
_entity.pdbx_description
1 polymer ?
#
loop_
_entity_poly.entity_id
_entity_poly.type
_entity_poly.pdbx_seq_one_letter_code
_entity_poly.pdbx_strand_id
1 'polypeptide(L)'
;MNKKYFFLLILTVFMCGTVAFGQKSIVILHTNDTHSRIEPVPESDRIAGNKGGVVRRMNYIEQVRKENKNVLLFDAGDFLQGTPYFNLFKGEVETEAMNMMRYDAVTLGNHEFDYGLEALEKVVRRAKFPIISSNYDFSGTPLNN
;
A
#
# COMPACT_ATOMS: atom_id res chain seq x y z
N MET A 1 -59.14 0.36 -22.46
CA MET A 1 -57.92 1.19 -22.21
C MET A 1 -57.31 1.54 -23.56
N ASN A 2 -57.00 2.82 -23.82
CA ASN A 2 -56.54 3.26 -25.14
C ASN A 2 -55.15 2.65 -25.46
N LYS A 3 -54.96 2.08 -26.65
CA LYS A 3 -53.72 1.37 -27.02
C LYS A 3 -52.47 2.25 -26.87
N LYS A 4 -52.61 3.57 -27.03
CA LYS A 4 -51.53 4.57 -26.80
C LYS A 4 -51.05 4.59 -25.34
N TYR A 5 -51.96 4.54 -24.36
CA TYR A 5 -51.59 4.58 -22.94
C TYR A 5 -51.04 3.24 -22.45
N PHE A 6 -51.48 2.12 -23.05
CA PHE A 6 -50.90 0.80 -22.78
C PHE A 6 -49.43 0.72 -23.24
N PHE A 7 -49.13 1.24 -24.43
CA PHE A 7 -47.75 1.31 -24.93
C PHE A 7 -46.86 2.24 -24.10
N LEU A 8 -47.39 3.39 -23.67
CA LEU A 8 -46.67 4.32 -22.82
C LEU A 8 -46.33 3.69 -21.47
N LEU A 9 -47.27 2.97 -20.85
CA LEU A 9 -47.06 2.26 -19.58
C LEU A 9 -45.98 1.18 -19.68
N ILE A 10 -45.94 0.40 -20.78
CA ILE A 10 -44.90 -0.62 -21.02
C ILE A 10 -43.52 0.03 -21.14
N LEU A 11 -43.41 1.16 -21.83
CA LEU A 11 -42.14 1.87 -21.99
C LEU A 11 -41.60 2.39 -20.65
N THR A 12 -42.47 2.92 -19.79
CA THR A 12 -42.08 3.43 -18.46
C THR A 12 -41.64 2.31 -17.51
N VAL A 13 -42.30 1.15 -17.56
CA VAL A 13 -41.91 -0.02 -16.76
C VAL A 13 -40.56 -0.59 -17.24
N PHE A 14 -40.30 -0.57 -18.54
CA PHE A 14 -39.01 -1.02 -19.10
C PHE A 14 -37.85 -0.07 -18.73
N MET A 15 -38.10 1.23 -18.66
CA MET A 15 -37.09 2.22 -18.27
C MET A 15 -36.77 2.22 -16.76
N CYS A 16 -37.70 1.77 -15.93
CA CYS A 16 -37.52 1.72 -14.47
C CYS A 16 -36.83 0.42 -13.98
N GLY A 17 -36.59 -0.53 -14.87
CA GLY A 17 -36.29 -1.93 -14.53
C GLY A 17 -34.83 -2.38 -14.62
N THR A 18 -33.82 -1.51 -14.49
CA THR A 18 -32.42 -1.95 -14.37
C THR A 18 -31.60 -1.08 -13.41
N VAL A 19 -31.82 -1.23 -12.11
CA VAL A 19 -30.75 -0.91 -11.14
C VAL A 19 -29.77 -2.08 -11.21
N ALA A 20 -28.77 -1.99 -12.07
CA ALA A 20 -27.67 -2.94 -12.06
C ALA A 20 -26.93 -2.80 -10.72
N PHE A 21 -27.15 -3.73 -9.80
CA PHE A 21 -26.30 -3.89 -8.63
C PHE A 21 -24.91 -4.36 -9.11
N GLY A 22 -24.05 -3.39 -9.44
CA GLY A 22 -22.66 -3.67 -9.78
C GLY A 22 -21.96 -4.26 -8.55
N GLN A 23 -21.43 -5.48 -8.67
CA GLN A 23 -20.58 -6.07 -7.65
C GLN A 23 -19.36 -5.17 -7.44
N LYS A 24 -19.27 -4.54 -6.26
CA LYS A 24 -18.08 -3.78 -5.87
C LYS A 24 -17.02 -4.76 -5.40
N SER A 25 -15.87 -4.76 -6.05
CA SER A 25 -14.67 -5.49 -5.62
C SER A 25 -13.62 -4.49 -5.16
N ILE A 26 -12.86 -4.88 -4.14
CA ILE A 26 -11.66 -4.20 -3.67
C ILE A 26 -10.54 -5.24 -3.68
N VAL A 27 -9.41 -4.89 -4.27
CA VAL A 27 -8.18 -5.70 -4.20
C VAL A 27 -7.30 -5.11 -3.11
N ILE A 28 -6.88 -5.95 -2.18
CA ILE A 28 -5.93 -5.56 -1.13
C ILE A 28 -4.60 -6.23 -1.44
N LEU A 29 -3.59 -5.42 -1.68
CA LEU A 29 -2.20 -5.82 -1.70
C LEU A 29 -1.57 -5.47 -0.36
N HIS A 30 -0.65 -6.30 0.11
CA HIS A 30 0.14 -5.96 1.27
C HIS A 30 1.58 -6.45 1.16
N THR A 31 2.46 -5.81 1.90
CA THR A 31 3.80 -6.29 2.24
C THR A 31 4.01 -6.23 3.74
N ASN A 32 5.09 -6.85 4.21
CA ASN A 32 5.56 -6.84 5.59
C ASN A 32 7.03 -7.25 5.59
N ASP A 33 7.78 -6.89 6.63
CA ASP A 33 9.12 -7.39 6.93
C ASP A 33 10.06 -7.29 5.71
N THR A 34 9.98 -6.16 5.00
CA THR A 34 10.75 -6.00 3.77
C THR A 34 12.21 -5.72 4.08
N HIS A 35 12.52 -5.30 5.31
CA HIS A 35 13.86 -5.29 5.88
C HIS A 35 14.92 -4.65 4.98
N SER A 36 14.61 -3.47 4.44
CA SER A 36 15.52 -2.74 3.54
C SER A 36 15.96 -3.58 2.31
N ARG A 37 15.19 -4.60 1.90
CA ARG A 37 15.49 -5.44 0.74
C ARG A 37 15.17 -4.72 -0.57
N ILE A 38 16.06 -3.82 -0.96
CA ILE A 38 15.93 -3.03 -2.19
C ILE A 38 16.18 -3.89 -3.43
N GLU A 39 17.27 -4.63 -3.44
CA GLU A 39 17.65 -5.54 -4.53
C GLU A 39 17.01 -6.92 -4.37
N PRO A 40 16.91 -7.71 -5.46
CA PRO A 40 16.57 -9.13 -5.37
C PRO A 40 17.51 -9.86 -4.41
N VAL A 41 16.99 -10.88 -3.76
CA VAL A 41 17.79 -11.77 -2.91
C VAL A 41 18.88 -12.42 -3.76
N PRO A 42 20.14 -12.49 -3.28
CA PRO A 42 21.24 -13.09 -4.03
C PRO A 42 20.90 -14.50 -4.53
N GLU A 43 21.34 -14.84 -5.74
CA GLU A 43 21.06 -16.15 -6.35
C GLU A 43 21.57 -17.33 -5.50
N SER A 44 22.62 -17.11 -4.70
CA SER A 44 23.17 -18.07 -3.77
C SER A 44 22.26 -18.40 -2.58
N ASP A 45 21.17 -17.66 -2.35
CA ASP A 45 20.23 -17.92 -1.27
C ASP A 45 19.46 -19.22 -1.52
N ARG A 46 19.42 -20.10 -0.51
CA ARG A 46 18.86 -21.46 -0.63
C ARG A 46 17.34 -21.50 -0.83
N ILE A 47 16.62 -20.46 -0.44
CA ILE A 47 15.15 -20.47 -0.37
C ILE A 47 14.56 -19.46 -1.35
N ALA A 48 15.13 -18.26 -1.36
CA ALA A 48 14.60 -17.09 -2.03
C ALA A 48 15.54 -16.54 -3.12
N GLY A 49 16.52 -17.32 -3.57
CA GLY A 49 17.46 -16.90 -4.61
C GLY A 49 16.77 -16.26 -5.81
N ASN A 50 17.24 -15.06 -6.18
CA ASN A 50 16.71 -14.24 -7.26
C ASN A 50 15.21 -13.90 -7.12
N LYS A 51 14.63 -13.86 -5.91
CA LYS A 51 13.26 -13.38 -5.65
C LYS A 51 13.26 -11.98 -5.03
N GLY A 52 12.10 -11.33 -5.03
CA GLY A 52 11.89 -10.03 -4.38
C GLY A 52 12.52 -8.85 -5.13
N GLY A 53 12.89 -7.83 -4.38
CA GLY A 53 13.39 -6.55 -4.87
C GLY A 53 12.29 -5.53 -5.16
N VAL A 54 12.59 -4.26 -4.88
CA VAL A 54 11.70 -3.10 -4.99
C VAL A 54 11.20 -2.91 -6.42
N VAL A 55 12.08 -3.06 -7.43
CA VAL A 55 11.71 -2.88 -8.84
C VAL A 55 10.65 -3.90 -9.29
N ARG A 56 10.80 -5.17 -8.91
CA ARG A 56 9.81 -6.21 -9.27
C ARG A 56 8.50 -5.99 -8.53
N ARG A 57 8.56 -5.63 -7.25
CA ARG A 57 7.38 -5.30 -6.44
C ARG A 57 6.60 -4.14 -7.07
N MET A 58 7.28 -3.05 -7.43
CA MET A 58 6.68 -1.89 -8.08
C MET A 58 5.99 -2.28 -9.39
N ASN A 59 6.66 -3.04 -10.26
CA ASN A 59 6.07 -3.50 -11.52
C ASN A 59 4.82 -4.34 -11.31
N TYR A 60 4.82 -5.25 -10.33
CA TYR A 60 3.66 -6.07 -10.02
C TYR A 60 2.49 -5.23 -9.49
N ILE A 61 2.74 -4.29 -8.57
CA ILE A 61 1.72 -3.36 -8.06
C ILE A 61 1.10 -2.55 -9.20
N GLU A 62 1.92 -2.01 -10.11
CA GLU A 62 1.41 -1.25 -11.26
C GLU A 62 0.60 -2.13 -12.22
N GLN A 63 0.98 -3.40 -12.41
CA GLN A 63 0.18 -4.33 -13.19
C GLN A 63 -1.19 -4.56 -12.54
N VAL A 64 -1.24 -4.89 -11.25
CA VAL A 64 -2.52 -5.12 -10.54
C VAL A 64 -3.42 -3.88 -10.61
N ARG A 65 -2.85 -2.68 -10.48
CA ARG A 65 -3.59 -1.41 -10.60
C ARG A 65 -4.11 -1.13 -12.01
N LYS A 66 -3.46 -1.62 -13.06
CA LYS A 66 -3.99 -1.54 -14.44
C LYS A 66 -5.17 -2.48 -14.65
N GLU A 67 -5.16 -3.63 -13.99
CA GLU A 67 -6.18 -4.67 -14.13
C GLU A 67 -7.41 -4.41 -13.22
N ASN A 68 -7.26 -3.62 -12.15
CA ASN A 68 -8.28 -3.44 -11.12
C ASN A 68 -8.51 -1.96 -10.78
N LYS A 69 -9.78 -1.55 -10.68
CA LYS A 69 -10.16 -0.14 -10.40
C LYS A 69 -9.96 0.27 -8.94
N ASN A 70 -10.21 -0.63 -7.99
CA ASN A 70 -10.16 -0.33 -6.56
C ASN A 70 -9.06 -1.19 -5.92
N VAL A 71 -7.85 -0.65 -5.84
CA VAL A 71 -6.69 -1.34 -5.23
C VAL A 71 -6.23 -0.54 -4.03
N LEU A 72 -6.07 -1.21 -2.90
CA LEU A 72 -5.43 -0.70 -1.69
C LEU A 72 -4.11 -1.44 -1.48
N LEU A 73 -3.07 -0.73 -1.08
CA LEU A 73 -1.74 -1.23 -0.82
C LEU A 73 -1.29 -0.88 0.60
N PHE A 74 -0.99 -1.88 1.41
CA PHE A 74 -0.58 -1.71 2.80
C PHE A 74 0.80 -2.29 3.10
N ASP A 75 1.47 -1.77 4.13
CA ASP A 75 2.65 -2.42 4.71
C ASP A 75 2.47 -2.64 6.21
N ALA A 76 2.84 -3.84 6.69
CA ALA A 76 2.67 -4.25 8.07
C ALA A 76 3.86 -3.91 9.00
N GLY A 77 4.81 -3.09 8.56
CA GLY A 77 5.97 -2.68 9.35
C GLY A 77 7.22 -3.50 9.04
N ASP A 78 8.32 -3.14 9.70
CA ASP A 78 9.66 -3.68 9.48
C ASP A 78 10.11 -3.54 8.01
N PHE A 79 9.82 -2.38 7.42
CA PHE A 79 10.29 -2.02 6.09
C PHE A 79 11.68 -1.37 6.13
N LEU A 80 12.04 -0.78 7.27
CA LEU A 80 13.41 -0.37 7.57
C LEU A 80 14.27 -1.56 7.98
N GLN A 81 15.57 -1.32 8.18
CA GLN A 81 16.57 -2.24 8.74
C GLN A 81 16.70 -3.63 8.08
N GLY A 82 17.92 -3.99 7.67
CA GLY A 82 18.23 -5.38 7.29
C GLY A 82 19.34 -5.50 6.25
N THR A 83 19.48 -4.51 5.38
CA THR A 83 20.58 -4.43 4.40
C THR A 83 21.44 -3.19 4.62
N PRO A 84 22.64 -3.10 3.99
CA PRO A 84 23.46 -1.91 4.04
C PRO A 84 22.78 -0.63 3.54
N TYR A 85 21.71 -0.72 2.74
CA TYR A 85 20.96 0.46 2.31
C TYR A 85 20.45 1.26 3.51
N PHE A 86 19.82 0.60 4.49
CA PHE A 86 19.38 1.29 5.71
C PHE A 86 20.53 1.91 6.50
N ASN A 87 21.67 1.21 6.60
CA ASN A 87 22.83 1.71 7.33
C ASN A 87 23.40 2.99 6.71
N LEU A 88 23.38 3.10 5.38
CA LEU A 88 23.94 4.23 4.65
C LEU A 88 22.94 5.38 4.50
N PHE A 89 21.67 5.08 4.24
CA PHE A 89 20.65 6.05 3.84
C PHE A 89 19.57 6.30 4.90
N LYS A 90 19.60 5.60 6.03
CA LYS A 90 18.74 5.82 7.21
C LYS A 90 17.24 5.89 6.88
N GLY A 91 16.76 5.01 6.00
CA GLY A 91 15.34 4.90 5.64
C GLY A 91 14.90 5.74 4.44
N GLU A 92 15.78 6.56 3.87
CA GLU A 92 15.44 7.40 2.71
C GLU A 92 15.08 6.56 1.47
N VAL A 93 15.87 5.53 1.16
CA VAL A 93 15.66 4.69 -0.04
C VAL A 93 14.37 3.90 0.07
N GLU A 94 14.10 3.35 1.24
CA GLU A 94 12.90 2.58 1.56
C GLU A 94 11.66 3.45 1.43
N THR A 95 11.70 4.63 2.06
CA THR A 95 10.57 5.56 2.08
C THR A 95 10.28 6.13 0.69
N GLU A 96 11.31 6.49 -0.08
CA GLU A 96 11.11 6.96 -1.46
C GLU A 96 10.56 5.85 -2.37
N ALA A 97 11.04 4.61 -2.23
CA ALA A 97 10.48 3.48 -2.96
C ALA A 97 8.99 3.27 -2.64
N MET A 98 8.61 3.33 -1.37
CA MET A 98 7.20 3.21 -0.94
C MET A 98 6.35 4.41 -1.40
N ASN A 99 6.91 5.62 -1.40
CA ASN A 99 6.28 6.81 -1.97
C ASN A 99 5.97 6.61 -3.47
N MET A 100 6.94 6.11 -4.24
CA MET A 100 6.75 5.82 -5.67
C MET A 100 5.70 4.73 -5.92
N MET A 101 5.63 3.73 -5.02
CA MET A 101 4.61 2.68 -5.06
C MET A 101 3.24 3.13 -4.56
N ARG A 102 3.09 4.35 -4.03
CA ARG A 102 1.81 4.91 -3.56
C ARG A 102 1.13 3.98 -2.53
N TYR A 103 1.82 3.64 -1.44
CA TYR A 103 1.19 2.92 -0.33
C TYR A 103 0.02 3.73 0.24
N ASP A 104 -1.06 3.05 0.64
CA ASP A 104 -2.28 3.67 1.18
C ASP A 104 -2.22 3.81 2.71
N ALA A 105 -1.55 2.89 3.40
CA ALA A 105 -1.17 3.03 4.80
C ALA A 105 -0.05 2.06 5.18
N VAL A 106 0.72 2.43 6.20
CA VAL A 106 1.82 1.62 6.74
C VAL A 106 1.73 1.64 8.26
N THR A 107 2.02 0.54 8.93
CA THR A 107 2.21 0.52 10.39
C THR A 107 3.68 0.46 10.76
N LEU A 108 3.98 0.73 12.02
CA LEU A 108 5.31 0.57 12.60
C LEU A 108 5.49 -0.88 13.09
N GLY A 109 6.59 -1.50 12.70
CA GLY A 109 7.17 -2.68 13.33
C GLY A 109 8.21 -2.28 14.38
N ASN A 110 8.91 -3.27 14.94
CA ASN A 110 9.90 -3.01 15.97
C ASN A 110 11.19 -2.39 15.42
N HIS A 111 11.57 -2.71 14.19
CA HIS A 111 12.82 -2.24 13.59
C HIS A 111 12.77 -0.78 13.13
N GLU A 112 11.59 -0.18 13.06
CA GLU A 112 11.46 1.26 12.81
C GLU A 112 12.11 2.12 13.91
N PHE A 113 12.37 1.56 15.10
CA PHE A 113 12.94 2.24 16.25
C PHE A 113 14.45 2.04 16.43
N ASP A 114 15.09 1.18 15.63
CA ASP A 114 16.49 0.74 15.82
C ASP A 114 17.52 1.89 15.82
N TYR A 115 17.22 3.01 15.17
CA TYR A 115 18.07 4.21 15.10
C TYR A 115 17.55 5.39 15.92
N GLY A 116 16.59 5.15 16.81
CA GLY A 116 16.00 6.17 17.68
C GLY A 116 14.91 7.00 17.00
N LEU A 117 14.24 7.81 17.82
CA LEU A 117 13.04 8.55 17.41
C LEU A 117 13.35 9.69 16.45
N GLU A 118 14.55 10.27 16.50
CA GLU A 118 14.99 11.32 15.58
C GLU A 118 15.19 10.80 14.15
N ALA A 119 15.60 9.54 14.01
CA ALA A 119 15.69 8.89 12.71
C ALA A 119 14.29 8.54 12.18
N LEU A 120 13.44 8.00 13.04
CA LEU A 120 12.05 7.67 12.70
C LEU A 120 11.25 8.92 12.32
N GLU A 121 11.43 10.05 13.00
CA GLU A 121 10.81 11.33 12.65
C GLU A 121 11.14 11.75 11.22
N LYS A 122 12.40 11.58 10.78
CA LYS A 122 12.81 11.91 9.41
C LYS A 122 12.16 11.00 8.38
N VAL A 123 11.95 9.73 8.71
CA VAL A 123 11.20 8.79 7.87
C VAL A 123 9.74 9.23 7.77
N VAL A 124 9.09 9.48 8.90
CA VAL A 124 7.69 9.92 8.98
C VAL A 124 7.46 11.22 8.20
N ARG A 125 8.36 12.21 8.33
CA ARG A 125 8.27 13.48 7.59
C ARG A 125 8.45 13.34 6.08
N ARG A 126 9.11 12.27 5.61
CA ARG A 126 9.34 11.98 4.19
C ARG A 126 8.22 11.12 3.57
N ALA A 127 7.53 10.34 4.39
CA ALA A 127 6.44 9.48 3.94
C ALA A 127 5.30 10.31 3.32
N LYS A 128 4.86 9.91 2.12
CA LYS A 128 3.68 10.45 1.42
C LYS A 128 2.43 9.59 1.63
N PHE A 129 2.51 8.70 2.61
CA PHE A 129 1.47 7.76 3.02
C PHE A 129 1.29 7.88 4.54
N PRO A 130 0.08 7.65 5.07
CA PRO A 130 -0.14 7.69 6.50
C PRO A 130 0.58 6.52 7.18
N ILE A 131 1.32 6.83 8.24
CA ILE A 131 1.84 5.85 9.19
C ILE A 131 0.88 5.79 10.37
N ILE A 132 0.34 4.61 10.66
CA ILE A 132 -0.71 4.40 11.67
C ILE A 132 -0.20 3.48 12.78
N SER A 133 -0.52 3.82 14.02
CA SER A 133 -0.35 2.96 15.19
C SER A 133 -1.40 3.34 16.22
N SER A 134 -2.02 2.35 16.86
CA SER A 134 -3.06 2.56 17.87
C SER A 134 -2.59 2.27 19.30
N ASN A 135 -1.33 1.86 19.48
CA ASN A 135 -0.80 1.34 20.74
C ASN A 135 0.54 1.95 21.16
N TYR A 136 1.08 2.91 20.42
CA TYR A 136 2.20 3.74 20.87
C TYR A 136 1.71 5.11 21.34
N ASP A 137 2.25 5.55 22.48
CA ASP A 137 2.12 6.93 22.96
C ASP A 137 3.37 7.70 22.53
N PHE A 138 3.19 8.67 21.63
CA PHE A 138 4.25 9.54 21.14
C PHE A 138 4.31 10.88 21.88
N SER A 139 3.52 11.07 22.94
CA SER A 139 3.52 12.29 23.75
C SER A 139 4.92 12.61 24.28
N GLY A 140 5.38 13.85 24.10
CA GLY A 140 6.71 14.28 24.53
C GLY A 140 7.88 13.77 23.68
N THR A 141 7.60 13.17 22.52
CA THR A 141 8.62 12.72 21.56
C THR A 141 8.66 13.61 20.31
N PRO A 142 9.71 13.53 19.47
CA PRO A 142 9.76 14.23 18.18
C PRO A 142 8.65 13.83 17.20
N LEU A 143 7.98 12.70 17.43
CA LEU A 143 6.86 12.22 16.60
C LEU A 143 5.50 12.81 17.01
N ASN A 144 5.46 13.60 18.09
CA ASN A 144 4.27 14.31 18.54
C ASN A 144 3.94 15.49 17.60
N ASN A 145 3.31 15.19 16.46
CA ASN A 145 2.83 16.18 15.49
C ASN A 145 1.31 16.24 15.45
#